data_AF-A0A1Y1LVG2-F1
#
_entry.id   AF-A0A1Y1LVG2-F1
#
_cell.length_a   1.000
_cell.length_b   1.000
_cell.length_c   1.000
_cell.angle_alpha   90.00
_cell.angle_beta   90.00
_cell.angle_gamma   90.00
#
_symmetry.space_group_name_H-M   'P 1'
#
loop_
_entity.id
_entity.type
_entity.pdbx_description
1 polymer ?
#
loop_
_entity_poly.entity_id
_entity_poly.type
_entity_poly.pdbx_seq_one_letter_code
_entity_poly.pdbx_strand_id
1 'polypeptide(L)'
;SGIFVADFLDKEKWGYVGKIKTVNTAAIEHSLKAGYIPVMTSMAESEDGTLLNVNADIAAKELAQNLRPHPLKIVYLSEKRGLFDGAGNRISQINLDAEYDYLMSLPWCKYGTRLKIKETKELATKL
;
A
#
# COMPACT_ATOMS: atom_id res chain seq x y z
N SER A 1 -10.81 -18.91 3.67
CA SER A 1 -9.49 -18.31 3.47
C SER A 1 -9.52 -16.87 3.95
N GLY A 2 -8.40 -16.37 4.44
CA GLY A 2 -8.22 -14.95 4.74
C GLY A 2 -8.35 -14.04 3.51
N ILE A 3 -8.26 -12.72 3.73
CA ILE A 3 -8.30 -11.70 2.67
C ILE A 3 -7.04 -11.76 1.81
N PHE A 4 -5.87 -11.97 2.41
CA PHE A 4 -4.60 -12.03 1.69
C PHE A 4 -4.10 -13.47 1.64
N VAL A 5 -3.79 -13.96 0.45
CA VAL A 5 -3.09 -15.21 0.22
C VAL A 5 -1.67 -14.89 -0.23
N ALA A 6 -0.66 -15.49 0.41
CA ALA A 6 0.75 -15.17 0.16
C ALA A 6 1.66 -16.39 0.17
N ASP A 7 2.75 -16.34 -0.60
CA ASP A 7 3.88 -17.24 -0.43
C ASP A 7 4.91 -16.61 0.52
N PHE A 8 5.84 -17.41 1.04
CA PHE A 8 7.03 -16.87 1.69
C PHE A 8 7.79 -15.96 0.74
N LEU A 9 8.10 -14.73 1.17
CA LEU A 9 8.90 -13.79 0.39
C LEU A 9 10.33 -14.32 0.19
N ASP A 10 10.95 -14.73 1.29
CA ASP A 10 12.22 -15.46 1.37
C ASP A 10 12.30 -16.02 2.80
N LYS A 11 12.06 -17.33 2.94
CA LYS A 11 11.92 -17.97 4.25
C LYS A 11 13.22 -17.99 5.04
N GLU A 12 14.36 -18.15 4.35
CA GLU A 12 15.66 -18.21 5.00
C GLU A 12 16.09 -16.84 5.52
N LYS A 13 15.81 -15.79 4.74
CA LYS A 13 16.22 -14.43 5.07
C LYS A 13 15.26 -13.71 6.02
N TRP A 14 13.95 -13.88 5.83
CA TRP A 14 12.93 -13.08 6.51
C TRP A 14 11.99 -13.90 7.38
N GLY A 15 12.11 -15.23 7.42
CA GLY A 15 11.22 -16.09 8.20
C GLY A 15 9.78 -16.01 7.70
N TYR A 16 8.84 -15.73 8.60
CA TYR A 16 7.39 -15.70 8.31
C TYR A 16 6.93 -14.36 7.71
N VAL A 17 7.58 -13.93 6.63
CA VAL A 17 7.21 -12.74 5.86
C VAL A 17 6.68 -13.17 4.50
N GLY A 18 5.51 -12.66 4.14
CA GLY A 18 4.77 -13.06 2.95
C GLY A 18 4.91 -12.08 1.78
N LYS A 19 4.81 -12.63 0.57
CA LYS A 19 4.56 -11.92 -0.67
C LYS A 19 3.14 -12.24 -1.13
N ILE A 20 2.26 -11.24 -1.13
CA ILE A 20 0.85 -11.41 -1.56
C ILE A 20 0.82 -11.90 -3.01
N LYS A 21 0.04 -12.97 -3.25
CA LYS A 21 -0.30 -13.48 -4.58
C LYS A 21 -1.69 -13.07 -5.01
N THR A 22 -2.63 -13.15 -4.06
CA THR A 22 -4.07 -13.01 -4.34
C THR A 22 -4.74 -12.27 -3.21
N VAL A 23 -5.71 -11.43 -3.56
CA VAL A 23 -6.59 -10.74 -2.61
C VAL A 23 -8.02 -11.25 -2.81
N ASN A 24 -8.61 -11.80 -1.76
CA ASN A 24 -10.02 -12.19 -1.74
C ASN A 24 -10.87 -11.04 -1.20
N THR A 25 -11.61 -10.38 -2.08
CA THR A 25 -12.45 -9.21 -1.74
C THR A 25 -13.84 -9.57 -1.22
N ALA A 26 -14.26 -10.84 -1.31
CA ALA A 26 -15.65 -11.23 -1.03
C ALA A 26 -16.08 -10.86 0.40
N ALA A 27 -15.22 -11.08 1.40
CA ALA A 27 -15.51 -10.72 2.79
C ALA A 27 -15.65 -9.21 2.99
N ILE A 28 -14.83 -8.42 2.30
CA ILE A 28 -14.85 -6.95 2.33
C ILE A 28 -16.15 -6.45 1.71
N GLU A 29 -16.50 -6.94 0.53
CA GLU A 29 -17.71 -6.55 -0.19
C GLU A 29 -18.99 -6.91 0.58
N HIS A 30 -19.02 -8.10 1.20
CA HIS A 30 -20.15 -8.49 2.05
C HIS A 30 -20.29 -7.60 3.28
N SER A 31 -19.17 -7.26 3.94
CA SER A 31 -19.16 -6.34 5.08
C SER A 31 -19.71 -4.97 4.69
N LEU A 32 -19.25 -4.42 3.56
CA LEU A 32 -19.72 -3.15 3.03
C LEU A 32 -21.20 -3.18 2.65
N LYS A 33 -21.67 -4.24 1.97
CA LYS A 33 -23.09 -4.42 1.62
C LYS A 33 -24.00 -4.50 2.84
N ALA A 34 -23.50 -5.04 3.94
CA ALA A 34 -24.21 -5.11 5.21
C ALA A 34 -24.14 -3.79 6.02
N GLY A 35 -23.49 -2.74 5.51
CA GLY A 35 -23.40 -1.43 6.16
C GLY A 35 -22.30 -1.34 7.22
N TYR A 36 -21.36 -2.29 7.25
CA TYR A 36 -20.24 -2.30 8.19
C TYR A 36 -18.95 -1.78 7.56
N ILE A 37 -18.07 -1.22 8.40
CA ILE A 37 -16.71 -0.83 7.99
C ILE A 37 -15.78 -2.03 8.24
N PRO A 38 -15.18 -2.63 7.19
CA PRO A 38 -14.26 -3.75 7.36
C PRO A 38 -12.95 -3.28 8.00
N VAL A 39 -12.58 -3.89 9.11
CA VAL A 39 -11.28 -3.69 9.78
C VAL A 39 -10.43 -4.94 9.59
N MET A 40 -9.21 -4.76 9.10
CA MET A 40 -8.35 -5.86 8.65
C MET A 40 -6.93 -5.68 9.17
N THR A 41 -6.25 -6.81 9.39
CA THR A 41 -4.83 -6.87 9.73
C THR A 41 -3.98 -7.07 8.47
N SER A 42 -2.75 -6.57 8.45
CA SER A 42 -1.77 -6.82 7.37
C SER A 42 -1.10 -8.19 7.52
N MET A 43 -1.91 -9.24 7.63
CA MET A 43 -1.46 -10.64 7.69
C MET A 43 -2.03 -11.41 6.51
N ALA A 44 -1.24 -12.34 5.98
CA ALA A 44 -1.64 -13.24 4.92
C ALA A 44 -1.56 -14.69 5.36
N GLU A 45 -2.25 -15.55 4.63
CA GLU A 45 -2.27 -16.99 4.83
C GLU A 45 -1.61 -17.65 3.61
N SER A 46 -0.68 -18.59 3.82
CA SER A 46 -0.17 -19.43 2.73
C SER A 46 -1.13 -20.56 2.40
N GLU A 47 -0.87 -21.25 1.29
CA GLU A 47 -1.73 -22.36 0.84
C GLU A 47 -1.85 -23.50 1.86
N ASP A 48 -0.86 -23.67 2.72
CA ASP A 48 -0.84 -24.66 3.82
C ASP A 48 -1.42 -24.14 5.15
N GLY A 49 -1.97 -22.92 5.16
CA GLY A 49 -2.58 -22.30 6.34
C GLY A 49 -1.61 -21.58 7.28
N THR A 50 -0.32 -21.45 6.92
CA THR A 50 0.64 -20.70 7.74
C THR A 50 0.37 -19.19 7.68
N LEU A 51 0.36 -18.53 8.83
CA LEU A 51 0.25 -17.08 8.90
C LEU A 51 1.58 -16.40 8.58
N LEU A 52 1.53 -15.40 7.69
CA LEU A 52 2.67 -14.62 7.22
C LEU A 52 2.44 -13.14 7.48
N ASN A 53 3.45 -12.46 8.01
CA ASN A 53 3.44 -11.02 8.14
C ASN A 53 3.63 -10.36 6.76
N VAL A 54 2.86 -9.31 6.48
CA VAL A 54 3.00 -8.55 5.23
C VAL A 54 3.16 -7.06 5.55
N ASN A 55 3.98 -6.38 4.75
CA ASN A 55 4.09 -4.94 4.82
C ASN A 55 2.72 -4.27 4.57
N ALA A 56 2.30 -3.40 5.48
CA ALA A 56 0.98 -2.76 5.42
C ALA A 56 0.78 -1.87 4.18
N ASP A 57 1.83 -1.18 3.70
CA ASP A 57 1.74 -0.35 2.50
C ASP A 57 1.53 -1.22 1.25
N ILE A 58 2.18 -2.38 1.19
CA ILE A 58 1.98 -3.39 0.14
C ILE A 58 0.55 -3.96 0.24
N ALA A 59 0.09 -4.33 1.42
CA ALA A 59 -1.26 -4.85 1.63
C ALA A 59 -2.33 -3.84 1.19
N ALA A 60 -2.17 -2.55 1.55
CA ALA A 60 -3.06 -1.48 1.11
C ALA A 60 -3.04 -1.29 -0.41
N LYS A 61 -1.85 -1.35 -1.02
CA LYS A 61 -1.67 -1.25 -2.49
C LYS A 61 -2.39 -2.37 -3.22
N GLU A 62 -2.19 -3.62 -2.79
CA GLU A 62 -2.81 -4.81 -3.38
C GLU A 62 -4.34 -4.76 -3.22
N LEU A 63 -4.80 -4.38 -2.02
CA LEU A 63 -6.22 -4.22 -1.75
C LEU A 63 -6.86 -3.15 -2.66
N ALA A 64 -6.21 -1.99 -2.82
CA ALA A 64 -6.73 -0.90 -3.63
C ALA A 64 -6.86 -1.30 -5.12
N GLN A 65 -5.91 -2.08 -5.64
CA GLN A 65 -5.97 -2.59 -7.01
C GLN A 65 -7.09 -3.63 -7.20
N ASN A 66 -7.32 -4.49 -6.21
CA ASN A 66 -8.32 -5.56 -6.30
C ASN A 66 -9.76 -5.11 -5.99
N LEU A 67 -9.95 -4.02 -5.24
CA LEU A 67 -11.28 -3.48 -4.94
C LEU A 67 -11.86 -2.56 -6.03
N ARG A 68 -11.20 -2.44 -7.19
CA ARG A 68 -11.69 -1.61 -8.30
C ARG A 68 -13.15 -1.95 -8.68
N PRO A 69 -14.00 -0.94 -8.96
CA PRO A 69 -13.70 0.49 -9.06
C PRO A 69 -13.80 1.28 -7.73
N HIS A 70 -13.91 0.62 -6.58
CA HIS A 70 -14.39 1.25 -5.35
C HIS A 70 -13.44 2.26 -4.67
N PRO A 71 -12.10 2.09 -4.61
CA PRO A 71 -11.29 3.07 -3.89
C PRO A 71 -11.04 4.31 -4.76
N LEU A 72 -11.87 5.33 -4.58
CA LEU A 72 -11.64 6.67 -5.13
C LEU A 72 -10.53 7.42 -4.39
N LYS A 73 -10.17 6.99 -3.17
CA LYS A 73 -9.17 7.62 -2.31
C LYS A 73 -8.43 6.57 -1.49
N ILE A 74 -7.12 6.76 -1.35
CA ILE A 74 -6.25 5.96 -0.49
C ILE A 74 -5.62 6.93 0.50
N VAL A 75 -5.75 6.64 1.80
CA VAL A 75 -5.29 7.52 2.88
C VAL A 75 -4.27 6.77 3.73
N TYR A 76 -3.03 7.25 3.75
CA TYR A 76 -1.97 6.75 4.62
C TYR A 76 -1.88 7.62 5.87
N LEU A 77 -2.12 7.02 7.04
CA LEU A 77 -1.97 7.68 8.33
C LEU A 77 -0.54 7.49 8.84
N SER A 78 0.11 8.58 9.24
CA SER A 78 1.46 8.52 9.81
C SER A 78 1.67 9.63 10.84
N GLU A 79 2.54 9.37 11.82
CA GLU A 79 2.91 10.35 12.84
C GLU A 79 3.58 11.59 12.25
N LYS A 80 4.28 11.44 11.12
CA LYS A 80 5.07 12.51 10.49
C LYS A 80 4.23 13.61 9.82
N ARG A 81 2.90 13.63 9.90
CA ARG A 81 2.03 14.72 9.39
C ARG A 81 2.21 15.07 7.89
N GLY A 82 2.69 14.14 7.06
CA GLY A 82 2.74 14.28 5.60
C GLY A 82 4.16 14.25 5.02
N LEU A 83 4.30 14.83 3.82
CA LEU A 83 5.57 15.00 3.12
C LEU A 83 6.07 16.45 3.29
N PHE A 84 7.39 16.62 3.28
CA PHE A 84 8.05 17.92 3.43
C PHE A 84 9.09 18.10 2.35
N ASP A 85 9.31 19.35 1.94
CA ASP A 85 10.35 19.74 1.00
C ASP A 85 11.73 19.83 1.68
N GLY A 86 12.76 20.17 0.91
CA GLY A 86 14.13 20.33 1.41
C GLY A 86 14.31 21.51 2.39
N ALA A 87 13.36 22.43 2.47
CA ALA A 87 13.35 23.54 3.42
C ALA A 87 12.51 23.24 4.68
N GLY A 88 11.88 22.06 4.75
CA GLY A 88 11.03 21.67 5.87
C GLY A 88 9.59 22.19 5.79
N ASN A 89 9.15 22.71 4.64
CA ASN A 89 7.76 23.10 4.43
C ASN A 89 6.92 21.88 4.07
N ARG A 90 5.69 21.81 4.60
CA ARG A 90 4.76 20.73 4.28
C ARG A 90 4.30 20.84 2.82
N ILE A 91 4.45 19.76 2.08
CA ILE A 91 3.90 19.60 0.74
C ILE A 91 2.43 19.21 0.89
N SER A 92 1.51 20.09 0.52
CA SER A 92 0.06 19.84 0.62
C SER A 92 -0.49 19.02 -0.54
N GLN A 93 0.11 19.14 -1.72
CA GLN A 93 -0.35 18.50 -2.95
C GLN A 93 0.83 18.26 -3.90
N ILE A 94 0.73 17.18 -4.67
CA ILE A 94 1.64 16.89 -5.79
C ILE A 94 0.77 16.51 -6.99
N ASN A 95 0.97 17.15 -8.14
CA ASN A 95 0.48 16.70 -9.43
C ASN A 95 1.52 15.78 -10.06
N LEU A 96 1.30 14.46 -9.97
CA LEU A 96 2.24 13.45 -10.42
C LEU A 96 2.46 13.39 -11.95
N ASP A 97 1.63 14.05 -12.75
CA ASP A 97 1.85 14.12 -14.20
C ASP A 97 2.74 15.31 -14.58
N ALA A 98 2.62 16.42 -13.86
CA ALA A 98 3.40 17.63 -14.13
C ALA A 98 4.73 17.68 -13.33
N GLU A 99 4.75 17.15 -12.11
CA GLU A 99 5.82 17.44 -11.14
C GLU A 99 6.73 16.25 -10.86
N TYR A 100 6.41 15.05 -11.33
CA TYR A 100 7.13 13.82 -10.94
C TYR A 100 8.63 13.88 -11.28
N ASP A 101 8.97 14.13 -12.54
CA ASP A 101 10.38 14.15 -12.97
C ASP A 101 11.17 15.27 -12.29
N TYR A 102 10.54 16.44 -12.14
CA TYR A 102 11.11 17.56 -11.39
C TYR A 102 11.43 17.15 -9.95
N LEU A 103 10.45 16.62 -9.20
CA LEU A 103 10.64 16.18 -7.82
C LEU A 103 11.71 15.09 -7.72
N MET A 104 11.76 14.14 -8.66
CA MET A 104 12.75 13.07 -8.67
C MET A 104 14.18 13.55 -8.96
N SER A 105 14.34 14.72 -9.58
CA SER A 105 15.63 15.35 -9.85
C SER A 105 16.19 16.14 -8.64
N LEU A 106 15.33 16.53 -7.69
CA LEU A 106 15.72 17.42 -6.60
C LEU A 106 16.67 16.74 -5.60
N PRO A 107 17.77 17.41 -5.18
CA PRO A 107 18.76 16.83 -4.27
C PRO A 107 18.22 16.44 -2.89
N TRP A 108 17.11 17.04 -2.45
CA TRP A 108 16.48 16.74 -1.16
C TRP A 108 15.46 15.59 -1.25
N CYS A 109 14.98 15.24 -2.44
CA CYS A 109 14.01 14.16 -2.64
C CYS A 109 14.73 12.81 -2.65
N LYS A 110 15.17 12.39 -1.47
CA LYS A 110 15.98 11.18 -1.25
C LYS A 110 15.26 10.18 -0.34
N TYR A 111 15.79 8.95 -0.33
CA TYR A 111 15.37 7.87 0.56
C TYR A 111 13.84 7.67 0.60
N GLY A 112 13.24 7.82 1.79
CA GLY A 112 11.83 7.55 2.03
C GLY A 112 10.87 8.45 1.26
N THR A 113 11.16 9.75 1.08
CA THR A 113 10.28 10.65 0.31
C THR A 113 10.24 10.22 -1.15
N ARG A 114 11.40 9.91 -1.71
CA ARG A 114 11.52 9.41 -3.09
C ARG A 114 10.77 8.11 -3.29
N LEU A 115 10.94 7.16 -2.38
CA LEU A 115 10.26 5.86 -2.41
C LEU A 115 8.73 6.04 -2.39
N LYS A 116 8.21 6.84 -1.46
CA LYS A 116 6.76 7.10 -1.34
C LYS A 116 6.16 7.73 -2.61
N ILE A 117 6.83 8.73 -3.18
CA ILE A 117 6.34 9.39 -4.42
C ILE A 117 6.35 8.39 -5.58
N LYS A 118 7.42 7.59 -5.72
CA LYS A 118 7.53 6.56 -6.75
C LYS A 118 6.43 5.49 -6.62
N GLU A 119 6.25 4.93 -5.43
CA GLU A 119 5.21 3.92 -5.16
C GLU A 119 3.81 4.46 -5.41
N THR A 120 3.56 5.74 -5.06
CA THR A 120 2.28 6.40 -5.34
C THR A 120 2.05 6.59 -6.84
N LYS A 121 3.08 7.00 -7.62
CA LYS A 121 2.97 7.08 -9.08
C LYS A 121 2.66 5.73 -9.69
N GLU A 122 3.38 4.68 -9.28
CA GLU A 122 3.14 3.31 -9.77
C GLU A 122 1.72 2.82 -9.44
N LEU A 123 1.22 3.13 -8.25
CA LEU A 123 -0.14 2.80 -7.85
C LEU A 123 -1.16 3.58 -8.66
N ALA A 124 -0.97 4.89 -8.86
CA ALA A 124 -1.87 5.74 -9.63
C ALA A 124 -2.01 5.30 -11.09
N THR A 125 -0.93 4.86 -11.74
CA THR A 125 -0.98 4.29 -13.11
C THR A 125 -1.73 2.97 -13.18
N LYS A 126 -1.81 2.25 -12.05
CA LYS A 126 -2.59 1.02 -11.88
C LYS A 126 -3.96 1.29 -11.24
N LEU A 127 -4.31 2.56 -11.01
CA LEU A 127 -5.61 3.21 -10.74
C LEU A 127 -6.51 3.32 -11.98
#